data_AF-A0A356NT82-F1
#
_entry.id   AF-A0A356NT82-F1
#
_cell.length_a   1.000
_cell.length_b   1.000
_cell.length_c   1.000
_cell.angle_alpha   90.00
_cell.angle_beta   90.00
_cell.angle_gamma   90.00
#
_symmetry.space_group_name_H-M   'P 1'
#
loop_
_entity.id
_entity.type
_entity.pdbx_description
1 polymer ?
#
loop_
_entity_poly.entity_id
_entity_poly.type
_entity_poly.pdbx_seq_one_letter_code
_entity_poly.pdbx_strand_id
1 'polypeptide(L)'
;MVVLSGWMAPSGCPRARPGDAIVTPGEQTQNTAQIDKGAPIAVIDIGSNSIRLVIYASSGRYPFPLFNERSNCRLGEGLGEDGMLQEERIAVSLDALARFASIMKSMGVVKTHAVATAAVRRA
;
A
#
# COMPACT_ATOMS: atom_id res chain seq x y z
N MET A 1 -20.97 66.68 -5.40
CA MET A 1 -19.67 67.38 -5.43
C MET A 1 -18.72 66.66 -4.48
N VAL A 2 -17.85 65.78 -4.99
CA VAL A 2 -16.41 65.63 -4.68
C VAL A 2 -15.81 64.64 -5.70
N VAL A 3 -15.09 65.23 -6.64
CA VAL A 3 -13.89 64.83 -7.39
C VAL A 3 -13.48 63.33 -7.45
N LEU A 4 -13.52 62.81 -8.68
CA LEU A 4 -12.75 61.66 -9.18
C LEU A 4 -11.26 62.03 -9.29
N SER A 5 -10.40 61.27 -8.64
CA SER A 5 -8.97 61.13 -8.95
C SER A 5 -8.66 59.65 -8.75
N GLY A 6 -8.24 58.88 -9.74
CA GLY A 6 -7.27 59.15 -10.79
C GLY A 6 -6.28 57.99 -10.71
N TRP A 7 -6.68 56.81 -11.21
CA TRP A 7 -5.80 55.65 -11.35
C TRP A 7 -5.79 55.23 -12.82
N MET A 8 -4.68 55.54 -13.48
CA MET A 8 -4.38 55.18 -14.87
C MET A 8 -3.78 53.78 -14.84
N ALA A 9 -4.48 52.82 -15.45
CA ALA A 9 -4.06 51.42 -15.53
C ALA A 9 -2.91 51.24 -16.54
N PRO A 10 -1.92 50.37 -16.29
CA PRO A 10 -1.00 49.93 -17.33
C PRO A 10 -1.75 49.14 -18.41
N SER A 11 -1.42 49.44 -19.65
CA SER A 11 -2.03 48.95 -20.89
C SER A 11 -1.94 47.43 -21.03
N GLY A 12 -3.10 46.76 -20.92
CA GLY A 12 -3.24 45.32 -21.15
C GLY A 12 -4.41 44.62 -20.46
N CYS A 13 -5.24 45.31 -19.67
CA CYS A 13 -6.28 44.66 -18.87
C CYS A 13 -7.63 44.58 -19.62
N PRO A 14 -8.24 43.39 -19.82
CA PRO A 14 -9.56 43.25 -20.45
C PRO A 14 -10.66 43.92 -19.61
N ARG A 15 -11.55 44.67 -20.26
CA ARG A 15 -12.71 45.33 -19.65
C ARG A 15 -13.68 44.29 -19.04
N ALA A 16 -13.72 44.24 -17.71
CA ALA A 16 -14.81 43.71 -16.91
C ALA A 16 -16.16 44.32 -17.35
N ARG A 17 -17.15 43.47 -17.68
CA ARG A 17 -18.51 43.88 -18.04
C ARG A 17 -19.39 43.83 -16.77
N PRO A 18 -20.50 44.61 -16.70
CA PRO A 18 -21.40 44.53 -15.56
C PRO A 18 -22.04 43.14 -15.53
N GLY A 19 -21.69 42.34 -14.51
CA GLY A 19 -21.99 40.90 -14.45
C GLY A 19 -20.93 40.08 -13.68
N ASP A 20 -19.80 40.70 -13.33
CA ASP A 20 -18.72 40.05 -12.58
C ASP A 20 -19.12 39.78 -11.12
N ALA A 21 -19.77 38.64 -10.90
CA ALA A 21 -19.86 38.00 -9.61
C ALA A 21 -18.44 37.65 -9.14
N ILE A 22 -18.06 38.17 -8.00
CA ILE A 22 -16.93 37.69 -7.20
C ILE A 22 -17.23 36.25 -6.79
N VAL A 23 -16.81 35.30 -7.63
CA VAL A 23 -16.78 33.87 -7.28
C VAL A 23 -15.42 33.61 -6.64
N THR A 24 -15.45 33.37 -5.33
CA THR A 24 -14.31 32.87 -4.56
C THR A 24 -13.77 31.58 -5.21
N PRO A 25 -12.45 31.36 -5.36
CA PRO A 25 -11.93 30.11 -5.92
C PRO A 25 -12.14 28.97 -4.92
N GLY A 26 -13.32 28.37 -4.95
CA GLY A 26 -13.52 26.97 -4.64
C GLY A 26 -13.00 26.18 -5.84
N GLU A 27 -11.72 25.82 -5.82
CA GLU A 27 -11.11 25.07 -6.92
C GLU A 27 -11.06 23.58 -6.57
N GLN A 28 -12.01 22.88 -7.21
CA GLN A 28 -11.98 21.46 -7.57
C GLN A 28 -12.23 20.46 -6.43
N THR A 29 -13.52 20.17 -6.25
CA THR A 29 -14.06 18.88 -5.81
C THR A 29 -13.40 17.73 -6.58
N GLN A 30 -12.26 17.25 -6.11
CA GLN A 30 -11.75 15.95 -6.53
C GLN A 30 -12.56 14.91 -5.78
N ASN A 31 -13.54 14.40 -6.51
CA ASN A 31 -14.26 13.16 -6.32
C ASN A 31 -13.33 12.02 -5.84
N THR A 32 -13.09 11.91 -4.54
CA THR A 32 -12.37 10.78 -3.92
C THR A 32 -13.29 9.60 -3.61
N ALA A 33 -14.51 9.60 -4.16
CA ALA A 33 -15.32 8.38 -4.29
C ALA A 33 -14.90 7.54 -5.51
N GLN A 34 -13.63 7.65 -5.96
CA GLN A 34 -13.01 6.48 -6.57
C GLN A 34 -12.81 5.47 -5.45
N ILE A 35 -13.78 4.56 -5.30
CA ILE A 35 -13.52 3.26 -4.72
C ILE A 35 -12.31 2.75 -5.48
N ASP A 36 -11.16 2.81 -4.84
CA ASP A 36 -9.97 2.10 -5.23
C ASP A 36 -10.45 0.71 -5.64
N LYS A 37 -10.35 0.39 -6.94
CA LYS A 37 -10.48 -0.99 -7.41
C LYS A 37 -9.42 -1.74 -6.63
N GLY A 38 -9.83 -2.34 -5.52
CA GLY A 38 -8.99 -2.36 -4.34
C GLY A 38 -7.61 -2.90 -4.63
N ALA A 39 -6.60 -2.15 -4.19
CA ALA A 39 -5.22 -2.57 -4.36
C ALA A 39 -5.01 -3.95 -3.71
N PRO A 40 -4.40 -4.92 -4.42
CA PRO A 40 -4.27 -6.27 -3.91
C PRO A 40 -3.50 -6.29 -2.58
N ILE A 41 -4.00 -7.09 -1.65
CA ILE A 41 -3.46 -7.22 -0.29
C ILE A 41 -2.72 -8.56 -0.21
N ALA A 42 -1.46 -8.54 0.23
CA ALA A 42 -0.72 -9.74 0.54
C ALA A 42 -0.76 -10.05 2.04
N VAL A 43 -0.92 -11.31 2.39
CA VAL A 43 -0.79 -11.84 3.74
C VAL A 43 0.29 -12.92 3.74
N ILE A 44 1.29 -12.75 4.59
CA ILE A 44 2.38 -13.69 4.80
C ILE A 44 2.23 -14.27 6.20
N ASP A 45 2.16 -15.60 6.29
CA ASP A 45 2.19 -16.33 7.57
C ASP A 45 3.51 -17.10 7.67
N ILE A 46 4.32 -16.76 8.66
CA ILE A 46 5.61 -17.37 8.96
C ILE A 46 5.39 -18.36 10.11
N GLY A 47 5.29 -19.65 9.74
CA GLY A 47 5.20 -20.79 10.63
C GLY A 47 6.56 -21.36 11.03
N SER A 48 6.55 -22.27 12.01
CA SER A 48 7.71 -23.12 12.31
C SER A 48 8.09 -24.02 11.14
N ASN A 49 7.11 -24.55 10.41
CA ASN A 49 7.39 -25.51 9.35
C ASN A 49 7.30 -24.92 7.95
N SER A 50 6.46 -23.92 7.77
CA SER A 50 6.11 -23.40 6.46
C SER A 50 5.85 -21.92 6.51
N ILE A 51 6.19 -21.24 5.42
CA ILE A 51 5.82 -19.85 5.17
C ILE A 51 4.77 -19.85 4.06
N ARG A 52 3.68 -19.14 4.26
CA ARG A 52 2.59 -19.04 3.29
C ARG A 52 2.43 -17.60 2.83
N LEU A 53 2.34 -17.40 1.52
CA LEU A 53 1.93 -16.14 0.91
C LEU A 53 0.54 -16.33 0.31
N VAL A 54 -0.41 -15.49 0.72
CA VAL A 54 -1.73 -15.41 0.08
C VAL A 54 -1.97 -13.98 -0.37
N ILE A 55 -2.35 -13.79 -1.63
CA ILE A 55 -2.68 -12.46 -2.17
C ILE A 55 -4.17 -12.44 -2.50
N TYR A 56 -4.83 -11.40 -2.03
CA TYR A 56 -6.25 -11.18 -2.15
C TYR A 56 -6.53 -9.99 -3.07
N ALA A 57 -7.53 -10.13 -3.95
CA ALA A 57 -8.08 -8.98 -4.66
C ALA A 57 -8.87 -8.12 -3.65
N SER A 58 -8.57 -6.82 -3.54
CA SER A 58 -9.24 -5.94 -2.56
C SER A 58 -10.59 -5.40 -3.08
N SER A 59 -11.19 -6.04 -4.08
CA SER A 59 -12.52 -5.68 -4.58
C SER A 59 -13.59 -6.66 -4.07
N GLY A 60 -14.42 -6.21 -3.13
CA GLY A 60 -15.64 -6.90 -2.72
C GLY A 60 -15.69 -7.31 -1.25
N ARG A 61 -16.90 -7.64 -0.77
CA ARG A 61 -17.13 -8.12 0.62
C ARG A 61 -16.47 -9.47 0.91
N TYR A 62 -16.12 -10.22 -0.13
CA TYR A 62 -15.45 -11.52 -0.05
C TYR A 62 -14.25 -11.52 -0.98
N PRO A 63 -13.03 -11.24 -0.45
CA PRO A 63 -11.83 -11.22 -1.27
C PRO A 63 -11.47 -12.65 -1.70
N PHE A 64 -11.42 -12.89 -3.01
CA PHE A 64 -10.94 -14.16 -3.56
C PHE A 64 -9.40 -14.21 -3.52
N PRO A 65 -8.78 -15.34 -3.12
CA PRO A 65 -7.34 -15.48 -3.18
C PRO A 65 -6.88 -15.59 -4.65
N LEU A 66 -6.18 -14.56 -5.12
CA LEU A 66 -5.54 -14.53 -6.44
C LEU A 66 -4.32 -15.45 -6.50
N PHE A 67 -3.61 -15.56 -5.38
CA PHE A 67 -2.39 -16.35 -5.28
C PHE A 67 -2.28 -16.98 -3.90
N ASN A 68 -1.79 -18.20 -3.85
CA ASN A 68 -1.58 -18.93 -2.62
C ASN A 68 -0.39 -19.87 -2.80
N GLU A 69 0.76 -19.49 -2.26
CA GLU A 69 1.97 -20.31 -2.27
C GLU A 69 2.32 -20.70 -0.84
N ARG A 70 2.73 -21.96 -0.68
CA ARG A 70 3.26 -22.50 0.57
C ARG A 70 4.69 -22.97 0.32
N SER A 71 5.65 -22.39 1.03
CA SER A 71 7.03 -22.83 1.04
C SER A 71 7.35 -23.55 2.35
N ASN A 72 7.97 -24.72 2.27
CA ASN A 72 8.34 -25.53 3.44
C ASN A 72 9.79 -25.25 3.81
N CYS A 73 10.01 -24.28 4.69
CA CYS A 73 11.35 -23.87 5.11
C CYS A 73 11.83 -24.59 6.38
N ARG A 74 10.93 -25.29 7.10
CA ARG A 74 11.23 -26.03 8.33
C ARG A 74 12.08 -25.23 9.34
N LEU A 75 11.75 -23.95 9.53
CA LEU A 75 12.41 -23.04 10.47
C LEU A 75 12.56 -23.62 11.88
N GLY A 76 11.54 -24.27 12.40
CA GLY A 76 11.53 -24.86 13.74
C GLY A 76 12.16 -26.26 13.81
N GLU A 77 12.64 -26.81 12.70
CA GLU A 77 13.38 -28.07 12.69
C GLU A 77 14.79 -27.80 13.20
N GLY A 78 15.11 -28.27 14.41
CA GLY A 78 16.37 -27.97 15.08
C GLY A 78 16.30 -26.79 16.06
N LEU A 79 15.11 -26.29 16.39
CA LEU A 79 14.90 -25.43 17.56
C LEU A 79 15.11 -26.31 18.82
N GLY A 80 16.36 -26.44 19.25
CA GLY A 80 16.76 -27.18 20.45
C GLY A 80 16.42 -26.44 21.73
N GLU A 81 16.85 -26.97 22.88
CA GLU A 81 16.65 -26.36 24.21
C GLU A 81 17.30 -24.96 24.34
N ASP A 82 18.30 -24.72 23.51
CA ASP A 82 19.05 -23.48 23.30
C ASP A 82 18.21 -22.38 22.64
N GLY A 83 17.05 -22.72 22.06
CA GLY A 83 16.08 -21.74 21.59
C GLY A 83 16.61 -20.87 20.45
N MET A 84 17.51 -21.38 19.61
CA MET A 84 18.07 -20.65 18.46
C MET A 84 17.62 -21.31 17.15
N LEU A 85 17.43 -20.49 16.12
CA LEU A 85 17.19 -20.97 14.75
C LEU A 85 18.51 -21.28 14.06
N GLN A 86 18.53 -22.38 13.31
CA GLN A 86 19.69 -22.77 12.49
C GLN A 86 19.87 -21.79 11.32
N GLU A 87 21.10 -21.33 11.10
CA GLU A 87 21.41 -20.31 10.10
C GLU A 87 21.06 -20.76 8.67
N GLU A 88 21.24 -22.05 8.37
CA GLU A 88 20.85 -22.64 7.08
C GLU A 88 19.34 -22.57 6.85
N ARG A 89 18.54 -22.72 7.91
CA ARG A 89 17.07 -22.66 7.83
C ARG A 89 16.59 -21.23 7.69
N ILE A 90 17.27 -20.28 8.33
CA ILE A 90 17.04 -18.86 8.12
C ILE A 90 17.32 -18.50 6.66
N ALA A 91 18.45 -18.94 6.10
CA ALA A 91 18.81 -18.68 4.71
C ALA A 91 17.75 -19.20 3.72
N VAL A 92 17.27 -20.45 3.89
CA VAL A 92 16.19 -21.03 3.07
C VAL A 92 14.89 -20.22 3.18
N SER A 93 14.60 -19.71 4.37
CA SER A 93 13.40 -18.89 4.62
C SER A 93 13.50 -17.52 3.97
N LEU A 94 14.68 -16.90 4.02
CA LEU A 94 14.96 -15.63 3.35
C LEU A 94 14.86 -15.76 1.83
N ASP A 95 15.33 -16.85 1.25
CA ASP A 95 15.16 -17.12 -0.19
C ASP A 95 13.68 -17.23 -0.57
N ALA A 96 12.87 -17.93 0.25
CA ALA A 96 11.43 -17.99 0.05
C ALA A 96 10.76 -16.61 0.14
N LEU A 97 11.12 -15.80 1.11
CA LEU A 97 10.61 -14.44 1.26
C LEU A 97 11.04 -13.52 0.10
N ALA A 98 12.26 -13.66 -0.41
CA ALA A 98 12.75 -12.90 -1.57
C ALA A 98 11.94 -13.25 -2.84
N ARG A 99 11.60 -14.52 -3.02
CA ARG A 99 10.71 -14.97 -4.09
C ARG A 99 9.32 -14.37 -3.95
N PHE A 100 8.75 -14.42 -2.73
CA PHE A 100 7.47 -13.80 -2.42
C PHE A 100 7.45 -12.29 -2.68
N ALA A 101 8.54 -11.57 -2.34
CA ALA A 101 8.69 -10.16 -2.63
C ALA A 101 8.65 -9.88 -4.15
N SER A 102 9.30 -10.71 -4.95
CA SER A 102 9.30 -10.59 -6.41
C SER A 102 7.89 -10.82 -6.99
N ILE A 103 7.16 -11.79 -6.46
CA ILE A 103 5.77 -12.10 -6.81
C ILE A 103 4.84 -10.94 -6.45
N MET A 104 4.94 -10.41 -5.22
CA MET A 104 4.15 -9.26 -4.75
C MET A 104 4.40 -8.01 -5.60
N LYS A 105 5.66 -7.75 -5.96
CA LYS A 105 6.04 -6.62 -6.83
C LYS A 105 5.43 -6.76 -8.22
N SER A 106 5.42 -7.97 -8.78
CA SER A 106 4.87 -8.25 -10.10
C SER A 106 3.34 -8.13 -10.14
N MET A 107 2.68 -8.45 -9.03
CA MET A 107 1.22 -8.31 -8.87
C MET A 107 0.75 -6.93 -8.43
N GLY A 108 1.66 -5.97 -8.21
CA GLY A 108 1.29 -4.62 -7.79
C GLY A 108 0.63 -4.57 -6.40
N VAL A 109 1.04 -5.45 -5.48
CA VAL A 109 0.56 -5.44 -4.10
C VAL A 109 0.98 -4.12 -3.43
N VAL A 110 0.00 -3.42 -2.85
CA VAL A 110 0.23 -2.12 -2.19
C VAL A 110 0.27 -2.27 -0.66
N LYS A 111 -0.37 -3.31 -0.12
CA LYS A 111 -0.42 -3.58 1.31
C LYS A 111 0.00 -5.02 1.59
N THR A 112 0.94 -5.18 2.52
CA THR A 112 1.43 -6.49 2.95
C THR A 112 1.30 -6.62 4.47
N HIS A 113 0.71 -7.71 4.92
CA HIS A 113 0.62 -8.08 6.33
C HIS A 113 1.45 -9.35 6.57
N ALA A 114 2.48 -9.25 7.40
CA ALA A 114 3.26 -10.41 7.81
C ALA A 114 2.92 -10.80 9.25
N VAL A 115 2.66 -12.08 9.49
CA VAL A 115 2.38 -12.65 10.80
C VAL A 115 3.41 -13.73 11.07
N ALA A 116 4.06 -13.70 12.23
CA ALA A 116 4.99 -14.74 12.64
C ALA A 116 4.43 -15.47 13.88
N THR A 117 4.42 -16.80 13.82
CA THR A 117 3.91 -17.64 14.90
C THR A 117 5.00 -17.96 15.95
N ALA A 118 4.59 -18.67 17.00
CA ALA A 118 5.36 -18.86 18.24
C ALA A 118 6.76 -19.46 18.10
N ALA A 119 7.10 -20.14 17.00
CA ALA A 119 8.47 -20.67 16.83
C ALA A 119 9.49 -19.60 16.50
N VAL A 120 9.13 -18.59 15.71
CA VAL A 120 9.97 -17.41 15.47
C VAL A 120 10.13 -16.59 16.75
N ARG A 121 9.14 -16.63 17.66
CA ARG A 121 9.18 -15.92 18.95
C ARG A 121 10.04 -16.61 20.01
N ARG A 122 10.23 -17.93 19.91
CA ARG A 122 11.02 -18.72 20.87
C ARG A 122 12.50 -18.84 20.47
N ALA A 123 12.80 -18.38 19.25
CA ALA A 123 14.12 -18.27 18.66
C ALA A 123 14.92 -17.09 19.23
#